data_AF-A0A520N1H4-F1
#
_entry.id   AF-A0A520N1H4-F1
#
_cell.length_a   1.000
_cell.length_b   1.000
_cell.length_c   1.000
_cell.angle_alpha   90.00
_cell.angle_beta   90.00
_cell.angle_gamma   90.00
#
_symmetry.space_group_name_H-M   'P 1'
#
loop_
_entity.id
_entity.type
_entity.pdbx_description
1 polymer ?
#
loop_
_entity_poly.entity_id
_entity_poly.type
_entity_poly.pdbx_seq_one_letter_code
_entity_poly.pdbx_strand_id
1 'polypeptide(L)'
;MLKNCSKYLFYILLISGCASINEASNKDIISSDKSNFKFTSVTNLSSISLDNRYAGEYIFLIPEIKDHQSFNMYYQLGILKAYSDLKIDNNLRFVDENTFDEQNFENAFFIGPFKTSLVKKLERNSILENFLFMNLTSQGDFIAPSSRSQINFIEKFLETSYQNQINLIGNENQIKNFQELSKGQYPNIKKGVKLFLSSSPERDIPSILKINESHARFQILNNKNSQDFNFTPRARKDFKNILLAPETEEELYEYSSLIRFHYGLDYNIYSLSYNLNKITNESELEIHGINIIDVSYISPYGFDLDKNRSFSTGYDAMLISFARKNRVYGEIRGLSGIYYLDSTGLSKNAYLN
;
A
#
# COMPACT_ATOMS: atom_id res chain seq x y z
N MET A 1 -43.16 -40.11 55.96
CA MET A 1 -43.20 -39.90 54.49
C MET A 1 -42.59 -38.54 54.22
N LEU A 2 -41.27 -38.45 54.03
CA LEU A 2 -40.49 -38.56 52.78
C LEU A 2 -40.57 -37.32 51.86
N LYS A 3 -39.36 -36.86 51.49
CA LYS A 3 -38.93 -35.90 50.43
C LYS A 3 -38.77 -34.44 50.90
N ASN A 4 -37.64 -33.76 50.72
CA ASN A 4 -36.42 -34.10 49.98
C ASN A 4 -35.22 -33.27 50.46
N CYS A 5 -34.07 -33.94 50.42
CA CYS A 5 -32.68 -33.51 50.59
C CYS A 5 -32.36 -32.07 50.13
N SER A 6 -31.75 -31.26 51.01
CA SER A 6 -30.29 -31.04 51.11
C SER A 6 -29.72 -30.20 49.98
N LYS A 7 -29.33 -28.97 50.31
CA LYS A 7 -28.08 -28.32 49.89
C LYS A 7 -27.79 -27.14 50.82
N TYR A 8 -27.17 -27.46 51.95
CA TYR A 8 -26.17 -26.60 52.60
C TYR A 8 -25.20 -26.09 51.52
N LEU A 9 -24.85 -24.82 51.44
CA LEU A 9 -23.68 -24.16 52.09
C LEU A 9 -23.05 -23.34 50.92
N PHE A 10 -22.57 -22.10 50.96
CA PHE A 10 -22.15 -21.17 52.00
C PHE A 10 -21.92 -19.80 51.31
N TYR A 11 -22.14 -18.71 52.04
CA TYR A 11 -21.52 -17.38 51.97
C TYR A 11 -20.75 -16.94 50.70
N ILE A 12 -21.25 -15.87 50.07
CA ILE A 12 -20.38 -14.84 49.47
C ILE A 12 -20.64 -13.54 50.22
N LEU A 13 -19.73 -13.25 51.16
CA LEU A 13 -19.59 -11.96 51.83
C LEU A 13 -18.71 -11.07 50.96
N LEU A 14 -19.19 -9.85 50.72
CA LEU A 14 -18.48 -8.72 50.17
C LEU A 14 -17.15 -8.47 50.92
N ILE A 15 -16.05 -8.42 50.18
CA ILE A 15 -14.91 -7.55 50.49
C ILE A 15 -14.70 -6.65 49.28
N SER A 16 -14.90 -5.36 49.52
CA SER A 16 -14.51 -4.25 48.66
C SER A 16 -12.99 -4.12 48.61
N GLY A 17 -12.42 -4.21 47.42
CA GLY A 17 -11.10 -3.67 47.09
C GLY A 17 -11.26 -2.62 46.01
N CYS A 18 -11.00 -1.35 46.34
CA CYS A 18 -10.69 -0.33 45.36
C CYS A 18 -9.30 -0.58 44.74
N ALA A 19 -9.12 -0.07 43.51
CA ALA A 19 -7.92 -0.11 42.66
C ALA A 19 -7.66 -1.49 42.02
N SER A 20 -7.46 -1.63 40.72
CA SER A 20 -6.94 -0.71 39.70
C SER A 20 -7.76 -0.78 38.41
N ILE A 21 -7.80 0.33 37.67
CA ILE A 21 -7.95 0.29 36.22
C ILE A 21 -6.89 -0.69 35.72
N ASN A 22 -7.29 -1.85 35.20
CA ASN A 22 -6.36 -2.68 34.44
C ASN A 22 -6.15 -2.01 33.09
N GLU A 23 -5.27 -1.02 33.06
CA GLU A 23 -4.49 -0.73 31.88
C GLU A 23 -3.70 -1.98 31.51
N ALA A 24 -3.86 -2.39 30.24
CA ALA A 24 -2.99 -3.24 29.46
C ALA A 24 -2.45 -4.53 30.13
N SER A 25 -3.04 -5.66 29.78
CA SER A 25 -2.24 -6.88 29.60
C SER A 25 -2.75 -7.68 28.39
N ASN A 26 -1.82 -7.93 27.47
CA ASN A 26 -1.92 -8.65 26.20
C ASN A 26 -2.65 -7.94 25.03
N LYS A 27 -1.96 -6.94 24.47
CA LYS A 27 -2.07 -6.59 23.05
C LYS A 27 -1.31 -7.66 22.26
N ASP A 28 -1.96 -8.34 21.32
CA ASP A 28 -1.26 -9.22 20.38
C ASP A 28 -0.48 -8.34 19.40
N ILE A 29 0.79 -8.09 19.72
CA ILE A 29 1.70 -7.26 18.93
C ILE A 29 2.43 -8.17 17.95
N ILE A 30 2.19 -7.99 16.66
CA ILE A 30 2.90 -8.68 15.59
C ILE A 30 4.24 -7.96 15.34
N SER A 31 5.35 -8.69 15.40
CA SER A 31 6.69 -8.15 15.19
C SER A 31 6.82 -7.52 13.81
N SER A 32 7.39 -6.31 13.72
CA SER A 32 7.64 -5.63 12.45
C SER A 32 9.03 -5.98 11.90
N ASP A 33 9.10 -6.51 10.68
CA ASP A 33 10.33 -6.45 9.88
C ASP A 33 10.28 -5.20 9.00
N LYS A 34 10.84 -4.11 9.53
CA LYS A 34 10.79 -2.80 8.89
C LYS A 34 11.58 -2.72 7.58
N SER A 35 12.32 -3.76 7.20
CA SER A 35 13.25 -3.75 6.05
C SER A 35 12.79 -4.59 4.86
N ASN A 36 11.86 -5.53 5.05
CA ASN A 36 11.41 -6.40 3.98
C ASN A 36 10.13 -5.87 3.31
N PHE A 37 10.29 -5.23 2.16
CA PHE A 37 9.18 -4.72 1.36
C PHE A 37 8.65 -5.71 0.32
N LYS A 38 9.26 -6.89 0.19
CA LYS A 38 8.74 -7.91 -0.71
C LYS A 38 7.53 -8.59 -0.10
N PHE A 39 6.58 -8.97 -0.94
CA PHE A 39 5.50 -9.83 -0.51
C PHE A 39 6.07 -11.22 -0.17
N THR A 40 5.68 -11.76 0.99
CA THR A 40 6.05 -13.11 1.43
C THR A 40 4.80 -13.94 1.69
N SER A 41 3.90 -13.39 2.48
CA SER A 41 2.58 -13.96 2.77
C SER A 41 1.67 -12.90 3.38
N VAL A 42 0.37 -13.17 3.36
CA VAL A 42 -0.59 -12.45 4.19
C VAL A 42 -0.37 -12.83 5.66
N THR A 43 -0.56 -11.88 6.57
CA THR A 43 -0.53 -12.13 8.02
C THR A 43 -1.68 -13.06 8.41
N ASN A 44 -1.35 -14.21 8.98
CA ASN A 44 -2.35 -15.16 9.47
C ASN A 44 -2.92 -14.72 10.83
N LEU A 45 -4.06 -14.05 10.82
CA LEU A 45 -4.76 -13.66 12.05
C LEU A 45 -5.61 -14.80 12.64
N SER A 46 -5.96 -15.83 11.85
CA SER A 46 -6.78 -16.96 12.32
C SER A 46 -6.04 -17.88 13.30
N SER A 47 -4.70 -17.85 13.28
CA SER A 47 -3.85 -18.62 14.19
C SER A 47 -3.54 -17.91 15.51
N ILE A 48 -3.88 -16.62 15.62
CA ILE A 48 -3.74 -15.87 16.86
C ILE A 48 -4.95 -16.26 17.73
N SER A 49 -4.73 -16.61 19.00
CA SER A 49 -5.78 -16.96 19.96
C SER A 49 -6.62 -15.72 20.31
N LEU A 50 -7.34 -15.21 19.32
CA LEU A 50 -8.26 -14.11 19.45
C LEU A 50 -9.56 -14.74 19.98
N ASP A 51 -9.81 -14.61 21.28
CA ASP A 51 -11.20 -14.58 21.74
C ASP A 51 -11.86 -13.45 20.93
N ASN A 52 -12.62 -13.77 19.88
CA ASN A 52 -13.14 -12.80 18.92
C ASN A 52 -13.91 -11.71 19.71
N ARG A 53 -13.26 -10.56 19.92
CA ARG A 53 -13.68 -9.54 20.89
C ARG A 53 -14.82 -8.70 20.35
N TYR A 54 -15.01 -8.71 19.04
CA TYR A 54 -16.01 -7.93 18.36
C TYR A 54 -17.21 -8.80 17.99
N ALA A 55 -18.38 -8.44 18.51
CA ALA A 55 -19.65 -9.15 18.28
C ALA A 55 -20.64 -8.36 17.40
N GLY A 56 -20.19 -7.28 16.75
CA GLY A 56 -21.03 -6.45 15.88
C GLY A 56 -21.06 -6.92 14.42
N GLU A 57 -21.66 -6.10 13.54
CA GLU A 57 -21.73 -6.37 12.10
C GLU A 57 -20.69 -5.55 11.32
N TYR A 58 -20.18 -6.11 10.22
CA TYR A 58 -19.33 -5.39 9.26
C TYR A 58 -20.15 -4.89 8.09
N ILE A 59 -20.19 -3.56 7.90
CA ILE A 59 -20.98 -2.90 6.87
C ILE A 59 -20.05 -2.24 5.85
N PHE A 60 -20.01 -2.79 4.64
CA PHE A 60 -19.21 -2.27 3.55
C PHE A 60 -20.04 -1.32 2.68
N LEU A 61 -19.62 -0.06 2.65
CA LEU A 61 -20.19 0.98 1.81
C LEU A 61 -19.54 0.88 0.42
N ILE A 62 -20.33 0.46 -0.57
CA ILE A 62 -19.87 0.26 -1.94
C ILE A 62 -20.26 1.46 -2.82
N PRO A 63 -19.40 1.89 -3.76
CA PRO A 63 -19.73 2.90 -4.76
C PRO A 63 -20.96 2.52 -5.59
N GLU A 64 -21.56 3.51 -6.23
CA GLU A 64 -22.68 3.30 -7.16
C GLU A 64 -22.30 2.30 -8.27
N ILE A 65 -23.11 1.24 -8.40
CA ILE A 65 -22.83 0.09 -9.29
C ILE A 65 -22.70 0.52 -10.75
N LYS A 66 -23.50 1.48 -11.19
CA LYS A 66 -23.58 1.88 -12.61
C LYS A 66 -22.23 2.36 -13.16
N ASP A 67 -21.49 3.09 -12.35
CA ASP A 67 -20.22 3.70 -12.76
C ASP A 67 -18.99 2.87 -12.34
N HIS A 68 -19.18 1.89 -11.43
CA HIS A 68 -18.07 1.17 -10.78
C HIS A 68 -18.24 -0.36 -10.81
N GLN A 69 -19.00 -0.92 -11.76
CA GLN A 69 -19.37 -2.34 -11.77
C GLN A 69 -18.17 -3.29 -11.66
N SER A 70 -17.13 -3.08 -12.47
CA SER A 70 -15.92 -3.93 -12.45
C SER A 70 -15.22 -3.85 -11.10
N PHE A 71 -14.92 -2.63 -10.64
CA PHE A 71 -14.31 -2.38 -9.33
C PHE A 71 -15.09 -3.06 -8.20
N ASN A 72 -16.41 -2.81 -8.13
CA ASN A 72 -17.29 -3.34 -7.10
C ASN A 72 -17.31 -4.86 -7.07
N MET A 73 -17.29 -5.51 -8.23
CA MET A 73 -17.28 -6.98 -8.33
C MET A 73 -16.00 -7.55 -7.70
N TYR A 74 -14.83 -7.07 -8.13
CA TYR A 74 -13.55 -7.58 -7.62
C TYR A 74 -13.31 -7.19 -6.16
N TYR A 75 -13.70 -5.98 -5.76
CA TYR A 75 -13.65 -5.53 -4.37
C TYR A 75 -14.46 -6.44 -3.44
N GLN A 76 -15.71 -6.76 -3.79
CA GLN A 76 -16.55 -7.67 -3.00
C GLN A 76 -15.99 -9.09 -2.97
N LEU A 77 -15.45 -9.60 -4.09
CA LEU A 77 -14.78 -10.91 -4.11
C LEU A 77 -13.58 -10.96 -3.15
N GLY A 78 -12.79 -9.88 -3.08
CA GLY A 78 -11.68 -9.76 -2.14
C GLY A 78 -12.14 -9.83 -0.68
N ILE A 79 -13.21 -9.10 -0.37
CA ILE A 79 -13.83 -9.09 0.97
C ILE A 79 -14.30 -10.48 1.37
N LEU A 80 -15.06 -11.15 0.50
CA LEU A 80 -15.60 -12.49 0.78
C LEU A 80 -14.47 -13.52 0.95
N LYS A 81 -13.39 -13.40 0.18
CA LYS A 81 -12.21 -14.25 0.32
C LYS A 81 -11.54 -14.06 1.68
N ALA A 82 -11.25 -12.82 2.07
CA ALA A 82 -10.67 -12.52 3.39
C ALA A 82 -11.59 -12.96 4.54
N TYR A 83 -12.90 -12.70 4.42
CA TYR A 83 -13.90 -13.12 5.39
C TYR A 83 -13.88 -14.64 5.62
N SER A 84 -13.80 -15.42 4.53
CA SER A 84 -13.67 -16.87 4.59
C SER A 84 -12.32 -17.32 5.17
N ASP A 85 -11.22 -16.71 4.76
CA ASP A 85 -9.87 -17.08 5.20
C ASP A 85 -9.66 -16.84 6.70
N LEU A 86 -10.26 -15.76 7.20
CA LEU A 86 -10.21 -15.36 8.61
C LEU A 86 -11.25 -16.08 9.47
N LYS A 87 -12.16 -16.85 8.87
CA LYS A 87 -13.27 -17.57 9.53
C LYS A 87 -14.10 -16.65 10.43
N ILE A 88 -14.53 -15.53 9.87
CA ILE A 88 -15.31 -14.53 10.59
C ILE A 88 -16.76 -15.00 10.67
N ASP A 89 -17.33 -14.97 11.87
CA ASP A 89 -18.73 -15.38 12.12
C ASP A 89 -19.69 -14.18 12.20
N ASN A 90 -19.15 -12.96 12.27
CA ASN A 90 -19.92 -11.71 12.32
C ASN A 90 -20.69 -11.47 11.01
N ASN A 91 -21.92 -10.96 11.09
CA ASN A 91 -22.67 -10.61 9.88
C ASN A 91 -21.91 -9.59 9.02
N LEU A 92 -21.96 -9.80 7.71
CA LEU A 92 -21.40 -8.92 6.70
C LEU A 92 -22.50 -8.44 5.75
N ARG A 93 -22.56 -7.12 5.50
CA ARG A 93 -23.52 -6.53 4.55
C ARG A 93 -22.83 -5.53 3.62
N PHE A 94 -23.32 -5.47 2.39
CA PHE A 94 -22.95 -4.46 1.40
C PHE A 94 -24.09 -3.45 1.25
N VAL A 95 -23.77 -2.17 1.29
CA VAL A 95 -24.73 -1.06 1.24
C VAL A 95 -24.23 -0.02 0.24
N ASP A 96 -25.12 0.53 -0.60
CA ASP A 96 -24.75 1.65 -1.47
C ASP A 96 -24.40 2.88 -0.64
N GLU A 97 -23.18 3.38 -0.81
CA GLU A 97 -22.65 4.51 -0.06
C GLU A 97 -23.49 5.79 -0.20
N ASN A 98 -24.23 5.96 -1.30
CA ASN A 98 -25.08 7.13 -1.51
C ASN A 98 -26.39 7.09 -0.72
N THR A 99 -26.82 5.89 -0.31
CA THR A 99 -28.05 5.67 0.48
C THR A 99 -27.77 5.38 1.94
N PHE A 100 -26.50 5.41 2.34
CA PHE A 100 -26.06 5.08 3.68
C PHE A 100 -26.57 6.07 4.73
N ASP A 101 -27.14 5.52 5.79
CA ASP A 101 -27.45 6.21 7.04
C ASP A 101 -27.00 5.32 8.21
N GLU A 102 -26.11 5.87 9.05
CA GLU A 102 -25.51 5.20 10.21
C GLU A 102 -26.58 4.76 11.22
N GLN A 103 -27.70 5.49 11.33
CA GLN A 103 -28.76 5.22 12.31
C GLN A 103 -29.51 3.91 12.05
N ASN A 104 -29.41 3.35 10.85
CA ASN A 104 -30.06 2.10 10.49
C ASN A 104 -29.33 0.84 11.00
N PHE A 105 -28.16 1.03 11.64
CA PHE A 105 -27.31 -0.07 12.07
C PHE A 105 -26.98 0.05 13.57
N GLU A 106 -27.26 -1.01 14.32
CA GLU A 106 -26.85 -1.12 15.71
C GLU A 106 -25.53 -1.88 15.82
N ASN A 107 -24.56 -1.32 16.55
CA ASN A 107 -23.26 -1.95 16.81
C ASN A 107 -22.53 -2.42 15.53
N ALA A 108 -22.39 -1.53 14.55
CA ALA A 108 -21.71 -1.81 13.29
C ALA A 108 -20.30 -1.18 13.22
N PHE A 109 -19.42 -1.83 12.47
CA PHE A 109 -18.18 -1.25 11.98
C PHE A 109 -18.32 -1.01 10.48
N PHE A 110 -18.10 0.24 10.08
CA PHE A 110 -18.33 0.71 8.73
C PHE A 110 -17.03 0.78 7.96
N ILE A 111 -17.03 0.24 6.74
CA ILE A 111 -15.89 0.27 5.84
C ILE A 111 -16.29 1.04 4.59
N GLY A 112 -15.63 2.17 4.35
CA GLY A 112 -16.02 3.16 3.36
C GLY A 112 -16.40 4.49 4.02
N PRO A 113 -16.97 5.44 3.26
CA PRO A 113 -17.22 5.39 1.82
C PRO A 113 -15.95 5.66 1.00
N PHE A 114 -16.06 5.51 -0.31
CA PHE A 114 -15.03 5.85 -1.30
C PHE A 114 -15.14 7.30 -1.74
N LYS A 115 -16.34 7.86 -1.80
CA LYS A 115 -16.53 9.25 -2.27
C LYS A 115 -15.98 10.26 -1.27
N THR A 116 -15.06 11.12 -1.71
CA THR A 116 -14.42 12.14 -0.86
C THR A 116 -15.42 13.06 -0.14
N SER A 117 -16.52 13.43 -0.80
CA SER A 117 -17.55 14.27 -0.18
C SER A 117 -18.26 13.57 0.98
N LEU A 118 -18.47 12.26 0.89
CA LEU A 118 -19.10 11.47 1.95
C LEU A 118 -18.13 11.23 3.11
N VAL A 119 -16.85 10.95 2.81
CA VAL A 119 -15.81 10.86 3.86
C VAL A 119 -15.74 12.15 4.68
N LYS A 120 -15.66 13.31 4.04
CA LYS A 120 -15.64 14.62 4.73
C LYS A 120 -16.89 14.89 5.57
N LYS A 121 -18.05 14.34 5.16
CA LYS A 121 -19.30 14.47 5.92
C LYS A 121 -19.25 13.61 7.18
N LEU A 122 -18.82 12.35 7.06
CA LEU A 122 -18.77 11.39 8.17
C LEU A 122 -17.66 11.74 9.17
N GLU A 123 -16.51 12.19 8.68
CA GLU A 123 -15.38 12.66 9.50
C GLU A 123 -15.81 13.70 10.56
N ARG A 124 -16.81 14.53 10.25
CA ARG A 124 -17.29 15.60 11.16
C ARG A 124 -18.41 15.16 12.09
N ASN A 125 -19.14 14.11 11.73
CA ASN A 125 -20.46 13.81 12.31
C ASN A 125 -20.57 12.40 12.92
N SER A 126 -19.59 11.53 12.69
CA SER A 126 -19.63 10.13 13.09
C SER A 126 -18.57 9.80 14.15
N ILE A 127 -18.76 8.66 14.83
CA ILE A 127 -17.78 8.13 15.79
C ILE A 127 -16.67 7.45 15.01
N LEU A 128 -15.52 8.12 14.86
CA LEU A 128 -14.43 7.70 13.98
C LEU A 128 -13.87 6.29 14.30
N GLU A 129 -13.94 5.83 15.55
CA GLU A 129 -13.51 4.49 15.96
C GLU A 129 -14.36 3.36 15.35
N ASN A 130 -15.53 3.70 14.79
CA ASN A 130 -16.42 2.77 14.10
C ASN A 130 -16.20 2.75 12.59
N PHE A 131 -15.21 3.49 12.06
CA PHE A 131 -14.98 3.60 10.62
C PHE A 131 -13.57 3.18 10.22
N LEU A 132 -13.50 2.48 9.08
CA LEU A 132 -12.31 2.40 8.24
C LEU A 132 -12.63 3.07 6.90
N PHE A 133 -12.07 4.25 6.66
CA PHE A 133 -12.39 5.01 5.44
C PHE A 133 -11.67 4.44 4.21
N MET A 134 -12.38 4.41 3.07
CA MET A 134 -11.81 3.97 1.78
C MET A 134 -11.34 5.15 0.91
N ASN A 135 -11.22 6.34 1.51
CA ASN A 135 -10.59 7.51 0.91
C ASN A 135 -9.85 8.31 1.99
N LEU A 136 -9.05 9.30 1.57
CA LEU A 136 -8.31 10.18 2.46
C LEU A 136 -9.24 10.92 3.42
N THR A 137 -8.88 10.87 4.69
CA THR A 137 -9.50 11.59 5.80
C THR A 137 -8.39 12.34 6.57
N SER A 138 -8.73 13.44 7.24
CA SER A 138 -7.79 14.12 8.15
C SER A 138 -7.81 13.54 9.56
N GLN A 139 -8.83 12.74 9.90
CA GLN A 139 -9.00 12.05 11.18
C GLN A 139 -9.52 10.62 11.01
N GLY A 140 -9.08 9.71 11.89
CA GLY A 140 -9.43 8.29 11.83
C GLY A 140 -8.57 7.49 10.86
N ASP A 141 -8.87 6.19 10.76
CA ASP A 141 -8.12 5.27 9.91
C ASP A 141 -8.64 5.25 8.48
N PHE A 142 -7.73 5.07 7.52
CA PHE A 142 -8.09 4.90 6.12
C PHE A 142 -7.15 3.95 5.37
N ILE A 143 -7.68 3.34 4.33
CA ILE A 143 -6.95 2.49 3.38
C ILE A 143 -7.30 2.87 1.93
N ALA A 144 -7.09 4.13 1.59
CA ALA A 144 -7.42 4.66 0.28
C ALA A 144 -6.66 3.92 -0.84
N PRO A 145 -7.34 3.42 -1.89
CA PRO A 145 -6.70 2.94 -3.10
C PRO A 145 -6.12 4.16 -3.81
N SER A 146 -4.84 4.43 -3.55
CA SER A 146 -4.15 5.61 -4.05
C SER A 146 -2.66 5.33 -4.19
N SER A 147 -2.01 6.09 -5.07
CA SER A 147 -0.55 6.10 -5.24
C SER A 147 0.21 6.47 -3.96
N ARG A 148 -0.47 7.01 -2.94
CA ARG A 148 0.14 7.38 -1.65
C ARG A 148 0.90 6.23 -0.99
N SER A 149 0.39 5.00 -1.08
CA SER A 149 1.09 3.84 -0.52
C SER A 149 2.43 3.55 -1.23
N GLN A 150 2.56 3.86 -2.52
CA GLN A 150 3.81 3.76 -3.26
C GLN A 150 4.78 4.88 -2.86
N ILE A 151 4.27 6.09 -2.58
CA ILE A 151 5.09 7.20 -2.05
C ILE A 151 5.62 6.88 -0.65
N ASN A 152 4.77 6.34 0.24
CA ASN A 152 5.20 5.92 1.57
C ASN A 152 6.27 4.80 1.51
N PHE A 153 6.20 3.92 0.51
CA PHE A 153 7.27 2.96 0.25
C PHE A 153 8.59 3.67 -0.08
N ILE A 154 8.59 4.67 -0.97
CA ILE A 154 9.81 5.41 -1.34
C ILE A 154 10.44 6.08 -0.12
N GLU A 155 9.64 6.68 0.75
CA GLU A 155 10.12 7.25 2.01
C GLU A 155 10.83 6.21 2.86
N LYS A 156 10.16 5.11 3.14
CA LYS A 156 10.70 4.08 4.01
C LYS A 156 11.91 3.36 3.39
N PHE A 157 11.93 3.22 2.07
CA PHE A 157 13.07 2.72 1.32
C PHE A 157 14.29 3.66 1.47
N LEU A 158 14.09 4.98 1.39
CA LEU A 158 15.16 5.96 1.58
C LEU A 158 15.66 6.04 3.03
N GLU A 159 14.80 5.76 4.01
CA GLU A 159 15.18 5.70 5.43
C GLU A 159 15.99 4.44 5.79
N THR A 160 15.68 3.32 5.16
CA THR A 160 16.26 2.00 5.50
C THR A 160 17.43 1.59 4.62
N SER A 161 17.52 2.12 3.41
CA SER A 161 18.63 1.81 2.50
C SER A 161 19.91 2.56 2.88
N TYR A 162 21.06 1.90 2.78
CA TYR A 162 22.38 2.53 2.94
C TYR A 162 22.66 3.66 1.92
N GLN A 163 21.82 3.77 0.89
CA GLN A 163 21.93 4.77 -0.16
C GLN A 163 20.70 5.67 -0.12
N ASN A 164 20.81 6.77 0.60
CA ASN A 164 19.73 7.76 0.82
C ASN A 164 19.34 8.56 -0.44
N GLN A 165 19.48 8.01 -1.65
CA GLN A 165 19.16 8.73 -2.89
C GLN A 165 18.48 7.86 -3.95
N ILE A 166 17.45 8.44 -4.58
CA ILE A 166 16.76 7.93 -5.76
C ILE A 166 16.58 9.05 -6.78
N ASN A 167 16.66 8.72 -8.07
CA ASN A 167 16.53 9.67 -9.16
C ASN A 167 15.19 9.43 -9.86
N LEU A 168 14.21 10.30 -9.62
CA LEU A 168 12.92 10.24 -10.28
C LEU A 168 13.03 10.91 -11.66
N ILE A 169 12.70 10.15 -12.70
CA ILE A 169 12.63 10.63 -14.08
C ILE A 169 11.16 10.58 -14.51
N GLY A 170 10.66 11.70 -15.01
CA GLY A 170 9.30 11.79 -15.53
C GLY A 170 9.04 13.13 -16.21
N ASN A 171 7.91 13.23 -16.89
CA ASN A 171 7.41 14.46 -17.47
C ASN A 171 6.94 15.45 -16.39
N GLU A 172 6.62 16.67 -16.79
CA GLU A 172 6.24 17.75 -15.87
C GLU A 172 5.04 17.40 -14.99
N ASN A 173 4.03 16.71 -15.55
CA ASN A 173 2.82 16.33 -14.81
C ASN A 173 3.10 15.25 -13.78
N GLN A 174 3.87 14.22 -14.15
CA GLN A 174 4.28 13.14 -13.25
C GLN A 174 5.08 13.68 -12.06
N ILE A 175 6.05 14.56 -12.33
CA ILE A 175 6.85 15.20 -11.28
C ILE A 175 5.98 16.08 -10.37
N LYS A 176 5.07 16.87 -10.93
CA LYS A 176 4.13 17.68 -10.13
C LYS A 176 3.23 16.81 -9.25
N ASN A 177 2.65 15.75 -9.81
CA ASN A 177 1.80 14.82 -9.07
C ASN A 177 2.57 14.14 -7.93
N PHE A 178 3.77 13.63 -8.19
CA PHE A 178 4.65 13.07 -7.16
C PHE A 178 4.92 14.09 -6.04
N GLN A 179 5.25 15.34 -6.40
CA GLN A 179 5.48 16.41 -5.44
C GLN A 179 4.24 16.76 -4.63
N GLU A 180 3.06 16.76 -5.23
CA GLU A 180 1.79 17.04 -4.55
C GLU A 180 1.42 15.94 -3.56
N LEU A 181 1.52 14.67 -3.96
CA LEU A 181 1.29 13.53 -3.07
C LEU A 181 2.28 13.48 -1.90
N SER A 182 3.47 14.03 -2.12
CA SER A 182 4.51 14.20 -1.08
C SER A 182 4.24 15.39 -0.13
N LYS A 183 3.34 16.32 -0.47
CA LYS A 183 2.97 17.48 0.36
C LYS A 183 1.82 17.07 1.29
N GLY A 184 2.09 16.86 2.58
CA GLY A 184 1.00 16.69 3.54
C GLY A 184 1.41 16.28 4.95
N GLN A 185 2.49 15.51 5.09
CA GLN A 185 2.99 15.06 6.41
C GLN A 185 4.52 14.94 6.52
N TYR A 186 5.26 14.94 5.40
CA TYR A 186 6.65 14.49 5.42
C TYR A 186 7.58 15.40 4.59
N PRO A 187 8.21 16.42 5.22
CA PRO A 187 9.17 17.31 4.55
C PRO A 187 10.49 16.64 4.10
N ASN A 188 10.71 15.34 4.39
CA ASN A 188 11.99 14.64 4.21
C ASN A 188 12.20 13.98 2.83
N ILE A 189 11.16 13.70 2.03
CA ILE A 189 11.32 13.19 0.65
C ILE A 189 12.29 14.07 -0.16
N LYS A 190 12.29 15.38 0.10
CA LYS A 190 13.11 16.36 -0.62
C LYS A 190 14.62 16.15 -0.51
N LYS A 191 15.14 15.46 0.51
CA LYS A 191 16.60 15.29 0.67
C LYS A 191 17.16 14.10 -0.09
N GLY A 192 16.35 13.06 -0.35
CA GLY A 192 16.79 11.83 -1.03
C GLY A 192 16.32 11.71 -2.48
N VAL A 193 15.30 12.45 -2.91
CA VAL A 193 14.81 12.34 -4.29
C VAL A 193 15.40 13.46 -5.16
N LYS A 194 16.15 13.10 -6.20
CA LYS A 194 16.53 14.03 -7.28
C LYS A 194 15.54 13.91 -8.43
N LEU A 195 15.08 15.04 -8.94
CA LEU A 195 14.05 15.11 -9.97
C LEU A 195 14.66 15.45 -11.33
N PHE A 196 14.31 14.70 -12.36
CA PHE A 196 14.75 14.93 -13.73
C PHE A 196 13.53 14.97 -14.64
N LEU A 197 13.38 16.08 -15.35
CA LEU A 197 12.32 16.25 -16.34
C LEU A 197 12.73 15.57 -17.64
N SER A 198 11.82 14.76 -18.18
CA SER A 198 11.97 14.13 -19.49
C SER A 198 10.66 14.26 -20.26
N SER A 199 10.70 14.95 -21.40
CA SER A 199 9.58 15.08 -22.32
C SER A 199 9.81 14.31 -23.61
N SER A 200 11.07 13.93 -23.89
CA SER A 200 11.47 13.07 -24.99
C SER A 200 12.55 12.12 -24.47
N PRO A 201 12.19 10.88 -24.08
CA PRO A 201 13.10 9.95 -23.43
C PRO A 201 14.40 9.74 -24.23
N GLU A 202 14.31 9.54 -25.55
CA GLU A 202 15.45 9.34 -26.44
C GLU A 202 16.51 10.45 -26.36
N ARG A 203 16.06 11.70 -26.23
CA ARG A 203 16.95 12.88 -26.15
C ARG A 203 17.40 13.16 -24.72
N ASP A 204 16.50 13.00 -23.77
CA ASP A 204 16.66 13.50 -22.41
C ASP A 204 17.42 12.48 -21.54
N ILE A 205 17.19 11.18 -21.69
CA ILE A 205 17.89 10.12 -20.95
C ILE A 205 19.41 10.17 -21.11
N PRO A 206 19.97 10.30 -22.33
CA PRO A 206 21.42 10.38 -22.52
C PRO A 206 22.03 11.60 -21.86
N SER A 207 21.28 12.70 -21.78
CA SER A 207 21.68 13.93 -21.11
C SER A 207 21.66 13.76 -19.59
N ILE A 208 20.55 13.27 -19.03
CA ILE A 208 20.36 13.00 -17.59
C ILE A 208 21.44 12.07 -17.05
N LEU A 209 21.73 10.99 -17.80
CA LEU A 209 22.72 9.98 -17.44
C LEU A 209 24.16 10.38 -17.80
N LYS A 210 24.37 11.58 -18.40
CA LYS A 210 25.66 12.13 -18.83
C LYS A 210 26.42 11.28 -19.85
N ILE A 211 25.69 10.56 -20.68
CA ILE A 211 26.23 9.73 -21.77
C ILE A 211 26.85 10.62 -22.84
N ASN A 212 26.15 11.70 -23.22
CA ASN A 212 26.62 12.65 -24.23
C ASN A 212 27.94 13.31 -23.82
N GLU A 213 28.05 13.76 -22.56
CA GLU A 213 29.30 14.30 -22.02
C GLU A 213 30.43 13.27 -22.01
N SER A 214 30.13 12.04 -21.63
CA SER A 214 31.10 10.94 -21.60
C SER A 214 31.59 10.59 -23.00
N HIS A 215 30.69 10.59 -23.99
CA HIS A 215 31.01 10.36 -25.38
C HIS A 215 31.88 11.50 -25.95
N ALA A 216 31.54 12.76 -25.67
CA ALA A 216 32.33 13.90 -26.10
C ALA A 216 33.76 13.87 -25.52
N ARG A 217 33.92 13.54 -24.23
CA ARG A 217 35.24 13.35 -23.61
C ARG A 217 36.01 12.20 -24.26
N PHE A 218 35.33 11.10 -24.57
CA PHE A 218 35.93 9.95 -25.26
C PHE A 218 36.43 10.33 -26.67
N GLN A 219 35.64 11.06 -27.47
CA GLN A 219 36.06 11.50 -28.80
C GLN A 219 37.33 12.39 -28.77
N ILE A 220 37.43 13.29 -27.78
CA ILE A 220 38.64 14.12 -27.61
C ILE A 220 39.88 13.27 -27.33
N LEU A 221 39.73 12.17 -26.57
CA LEU A 221 40.83 11.25 -26.27
C LEU A 221 41.16 10.34 -27.45
N ASN A 222 40.14 9.83 -28.15
CA ASN A 222 40.31 8.95 -29.30
C ASN A 222 40.98 9.67 -30.47
N ASN A 223 40.60 10.93 -30.75
CA ASN A 223 41.25 11.74 -31.78
C ASN A 223 42.74 12.03 -31.51
N LYS A 224 43.22 11.78 -30.29
CA LYS A 224 44.65 11.93 -29.92
C LYS A 224 45.43 10.62 -29.98
N ASN A 225 44.76 9.47 -30.10
CA ASN A 225 45.38 8.15 -30.07
C ASN A 225 45.15 7.43 -31.40
N SER A 226 46.18 6.76 -31.93
CA SER A 226 46.13 6.07 -33.23
C SER A 226 45.36 4.73 -33.23
N GLN A 227 44.56 4.45 -32.19
CA GLN A 227 43.83 3.20 -32.02
C GLN A 227 42.33 3.47 -31.98
N ASP A 228 41.55 2.73 -32.76
CA ASP A 228 40.09 2.77 -32.75
C ASP A 228 39.54 2.05 -31.52
N PHE A 229 39.28 2.79 -30.46
CA PHE A 229 38.51 2.28 -29.33
C PHE A 229 37.00 2.45 -29.57
N ASN A 230 36.20 1.48 -29.13
CA ASN A 230 34.75 1.62 -29.08
C ASN A 230 34.33 2.29 -27.76
N PHE A 231 33.41 3.26 -27.84
CA PHE A 231 32.84 3.87 -26.66
C PHE A 231 31.82 2.94 -26.00
N THR A 232 32.01 2.65 -24.71
CA THR A 232 31.01 1.95 -23.89
C THR A 232 30.71 2.79 -22.66
N PRO A 233 29.48 3.33 -22.52
CA PRO A 233 29.12 4.09 -21.33
C PRO A 233 29.09 3.18 -20.10
N ARG A 234 29.27 3.76 -18.91
CA ARG A 234 29.26 3.04 -17.63
C ARG A 234 28.29 3.70 -16.67
N ALA A 235 27.62 2.86 -15.87
CA ALA A 235 26.70 3.32 -14.84
C ALA A 235 27.41 4.21 -13.82
N ARG A 236 26.76 5.32 -13.47
CA ARG A 236 27.25 6.27 -12.48
C ARG A 236 26.94 5.77 -11.07
N LYS A 237 27.95 5.75 -10.19
CA LYS A 237 27.78 5.33 -8.79
C LYS A 237 26.78 6.19 -8.02
N ASP A 238 26.67 7.49 -8.34
CA ASP A 238 25.74 8.43 -7.73
C ASP A 238 24.32 8.40 -8.31
N PHE A 239 24.08 7.52 -9.30
CA PHE A 239 22.82 7.36 -10.02
C PHE A 239 22.27 5.93 -9.96
N LYS A 240 22.58 5.17 -8.89
CA LYS A 240 22.28 3.72 -8.84
C LYS A 240 20.79 3.37 -8.95
N ASN A 241 19.93 4.14 -8.29
CA ASN A 241 18.48 3.90 -8.23
C ASN A 241 17.74 4.93 -9.10
N ILE A 242 16.94 4.43 -10.04
CA ILE A 242 16.06 5.21 -10.91
C ILE A 242 14.63 4.86 -10.56
N LEU A 243 13.82 5.88 -10.29
CA LEU A 243 12.38 5.76 -10.16
C LEU A 243 11.73 6.31 -11.42
N LEU A 244 10.83 5.54 -12.00
CA LEU A 244 9.97 5.94 -13.10
C LEU A 244 8.54 6.08 -12.57
N ALA A 245 7.79 7.04 -13.08
CA ALA A 245 6.38 7.25 -12.75
C ALA A 245 5.55 7.34 -14.04
N PRO A 246 5.52 6.26 -14.85
CA PRO A 246 4.93 6.30 -16.19
C PRO A 246 3.41 6.55 -16.16
N GLU A 247 2.89 7.17 -17.20
CA GLU A 247 1.44 7.23 -17.46
C GLU A 247 0.97 6.01 -18.30
N THR A 248 1.85 5.41 -19.10
CA THR A 248 1.53 4.23 -19.92
C THR A 248 2.60 3.14 -19.83
N GLU A 249 2.24 1.92 -20.23
CA GLU A 249 3.17 0.79 -20.28
C GLU A 249 4.28 1.02 -21.31
N GLU A 250 3.96 1.61 -22.46
CA GLU A 250 4.92 1.92 -23.51
C GLU A 250 5.99 2.89 -23.01
N GLU A 251 5.59 3.91 -22.25
CA GLU A 251 6.51 4.86 -21.65
C GLU A 251 7.48 4.15 -20.68
N LEU A 252 6.97 3.24 -19.84
CA LEU A 252 7.79 2.46 -18.92
C LEU A 252 8.88 1.67 -19.66
N TYR A 253 8.51 0.97 -20.75
CA TYR A 253 9.46 0.19 -21.53
C TYR A 253 10.41 1.05 -22.35
N GLU A 254 9.96 2.16 -22.90
CA GLU A 254 10.84 3.09 -23.63
C GLU A 254 11.98 3.58 -22.73
N TYR A 255 11.65 4.09 -21.54
CA TYR A 255 12.66 4.51 -20.56
C TYR A 255 13.60 3.36 -20.19
N SER A 256 13.03 2.19 -19.89
CA SER A 256 13.81 1.05 -19.42
C SER A 256 14.70 0.47 -20.52
N SER A 257 14.22 0.41 -21.76
CA SER A 257 14.96 -0.03 -22.95
C SER A 257 16.11 0.90 -23.28
N LEU A 258 15.92 2.21 -23.19
CA LEU A 258 17.00 3.18 -23.38
C LEU A 258 18.11 2.95 -22.36
N ILE A 259 17.75 2.82 -21.09
CA ILE A 259 18.71 2.62 -20.00
C ILE A 259 19.45 1.27 -20.15
N ARG A 260 18.70 0.17 -20.29
CA ARG A 260 19.22 -1.20 -20.21
C ARG A 260 19.84 -1.66 -21.53
N PHE A 261 19.16 -1.49 -22.65
CA PHE A 261 19.58 -2.08 -23.93
C PHE A 261 20.36 -1.13 -24.82
N HIS A 262 19.94 0.13 -24.92
CA HIS A 262 20.64 1.09 -25.77
C HIS A 262 21.97 1.51 -25.17
N TYR A 263 22.02 1.67 -23.85
CA TYR A 263 23.23 2.12 -23.16
C TYR A 263 23.91 1.06 -22.29
N GLY A 264 23.30 -0.12 -22.10
CA GLY A 264 23.94 -1.19 -21.30
C GLY A 264 24.17 -0.81 -19.84
N LEU A 265 23.36 0.12 -19.29
CA LEU A 265 23.61 0.69 -17.97
C LEU A 265 22.92 -0.15 -16.88
N ASP A 266 23.73 -0.62 -15.94
CA ASP A 266 23.25 -1.41 -14.83
C ASP A 266 22.78 -0.53 -13.66
N TYR A 267 21.55 -0.03 -13.78
CA TYR A 267 20.84 0.68 -12.71
C TYR A 267 19.71 -0.18 -12.14
N ASN A 268 19.36 0.07 -10.89
CA ASN A 268 18.13 -0.44 -10.29
C ASN A 268 16.97 0.43 -10.80
N ILE A 269 16.08 -0.16 -11.59
CA ILE A 269 14.89 0.53 -12.11
C ILE A 269 13.70 0.15 -11.23
N TYR A 270 13.05 1.16 -10.66
CA TYR A 270 11.81 1.05 -9.92
C TYR A 270 10.71 1.80 -10.68
N SER A 271 9.46 1.31 -10.61
CA SER A 271 8.33 1.97 -11.25
C SER A 271 7.15 2.15 -10.28
N LEU A 272 6.58 3.36 -10.26
CA LEU A 272 5.28 3.63 -9.69
C LEU A 272 4.21 3.23 -10.71
N SER A 273 3.49 2.16 -10.44
CA SER A 273 2.54 1.60 -11.41
C SER A 273 1.12 2.13 -11.26
N TYR A 274 0.81 3.00 -10.30
CA TYR A 274 -0.58 3.31 -9.94
C TYR A 274 -1.43 3.83 -11.12
N ASN A 275 -0.81 4.50 -12.08
CA ASN A 275 -1.49 5.02 -13.27
C ASN A 275 -1.67 3.98 -14.38
N LEU A 276 -1.07 2.79 -14.23
CA LEU A 276 -1.16 1.69 -15.16
C LEU A 276 -2.37 0.81 -14.81
N ASN A 277 -3.23 0.55 -15.78
CA ASN A 277 -4.41 -0.30 -15.63
C ASN A 277 -4.07 -1.80 -15.71
N LYS A 278 -3.02 -2.10 -16.47
CA LYS A 278 -2.38 -3.40 -16.59
C LYS A 278 -0.88 -3.16 -16.52
N ILE A 279 -0.14 -4.18 -16.14
CA ILE A 279 1.27 -4.23 -16.51
C ILE A 279 1.38 -5.37 -17.49
N THR A 280 1.96 -5.07 -18.65
CA THR A 280 2.18 -6.08 -19.67
C THR A 280 3.34 -7.00 -19.28
N ASN A 281 3.22 -8.24 -19.76
CA ASN A 281 4.20 -9.31 -19.80
C ASN A 281 5.27 -9.32 -18.70
N GLU A 282 5.15 -10.25 -17.76
CA GLU A 282 6.18 -10.58 -16.76
C GLU A 282 7.58 -10.70 -17.39
N SER A 283 7.67 -11.27 -18.60
CA SER A 283 8.91 -11.40 -19.34
C SER A 283 9.53 -10.05 -19.69
N GLU A 284 8.73 -9.03 -20.03
CA GLU A 284 9.24 -7.69 -20.34
C GLU A 284 9.81 -7.01 -19.09
N LEU A 285 9.14 -7.17 -17.94
CA LEU A 285 9.66 -6.69 -16.66
C LEU A 285 11.00 -7.34 -16.31
N GLU A 286 11.08 -8.67 -16.48
CA GLU A 286 12.28 -9.45 -16.19
C GLU A 286 13.45 -9.06 -17.13
N ILE A 287 13.18 -8.99 -18.44
CA ILE A 287 14.15 -8.63 -19.47
C ILE A 287 14.74 -7.24 -19.20
N HIS A 288 13.90 -6.27 -18.83
CA HIS A 288 14.35 -4.91 -18.52
C HIS A 288 14.92 -4.75 -17.09
N GLY A 289 14.66 -5.71 -16.20
CA GLY A 289 15.02 -5.64 -14.78
C GLY A 289 14.28 -4.52 -14.05
N ILE A 290 12.97 -4.41 -14.27
CA ILE A 290 12.09 -3.40 -13.67
C ILE A 290 11.47 -3.98 -12.40
N ASN A 291 11.64 -3.31 -11.26
CA ASN A 291 10.94 -3.65 -10.02
C ASN A 291 9.71 -2.75 -9.87
N ILE A 292 8.55 -3.33 -9.60
CA ILE A 292 7.30 -2.56 -9.53
C ILE A 292 6.89 -2.31 -8.08
N ILE A 293 6.52 -1.08 -7.77
CA ILE A 293 6.02 -0.72 -6.44
C ILE A 293 4.49 -0.70 -6.48
N ASP A 294 3.82 -1.71 -5.91
CA ASP A 294 2.35 -1.84 -6.00
C ASP A 294 1.78 -2.82 -4.94
N VAL A 295 0.54 -3.26 -5.14
CA VAL A 295 -0.06 -4.44 -4.50
C VAL A 295 0.73 -5.72 -4.82
N SER A 296 0.49 -6.78 -4.05
CA SER A 296 1.05 -8.11 -4.33
C SER A 296 0.53 -8.68 -5.66
N TYR A 297 1.38 -9.38 -6.40
CA TYR A 297 1.00 -10.05 -7.66
C TYR A 297 0.59 -11.52 -7.46
N ILE A 298 0.43 -11.96 -6.21
CA ILE A 298 0.02 -13.34 -5.86
C ILE A 298 -1.50 -13.50 -5.92
N SER A 299 -2.27 -12.42 -6.07
CA SER A 299 -3.72 -12.53 -6.21
C SER A 299 -4.13 -13.25 -7.52
N PRO A 300 -5.36 -13.76 -7.62
CA PRO A 300 -5.82 -14.51 -8.80
C PRO A 300 -5.79 -13.73 -10.13
N TYR A 301 -5.63 -12.41 -10.06
CA TYR A 301 -5.66 -11.52 -11.23
C TYR A 301 -4.27 -11.07 -11.68
N GLY A 302 -3.22 -11.40 -10.93
CA GLY A 302 -1.83 -11.15 -11.30
C GLY A 302 -1.59 -9.74 -11.85
N PHE A 303 -1.22 -9.67 -13.13
CA PHE A 303 -0.84 -8.44 -13.84
C PHE A 303 -2.02 -7.62 -14.42
N ASP A 304 -3.27 -8.07 -14.24
CA ASP A 304 -4.45 -7.23 -14.48
C ASP A 304 -4.65 -6.31 -13.27
N LEU A 305 -3.91 -5.20 -13.24
CA LEU A 305 -3.74 -4.36 -12.06
C LEU A 305 -5.05 -3.79 -11.53
N ASP A 306 -5.97 -3.37 -12.39
CA ASP A 306 -7.26 -2.83 -11.95
C ASP A 306 -8.05 -3.87 -11.14
N LYS A 307 -8.13 -5.10 -11.65
CA LYS A 307 -8.81 -6.21 -10.97
C LYS A 307 -8.05 -6.60 -9.71
N ASN A 308 -6.73 -6.73 -9.81
CA ASN A 308 -5.87 -7.10 -8.69
C ASN A 308 -5.95 -6.07 -7.56
N ARG A 309 -5.85 -4.77 -7.85
CA ARG A 309 -5.98 -3.69 -6.87
C ARG A 309 -7.36 -3.67 -6.25
N SER A 310 -8.43 -3.83 -7.05
CA SER A 310 -9.80 -3.88 -6.54
C SER A 310 -9.97 -5.04 -5.55
N PHE A 311 -9.57 -6.24 -5.96
CA PHE A 311 -9.61 -7.44 -5.12
C PHE A 311 -8.76 -7.30 -3.86
N SER A 312 -7.50 -6.89 -4.01
CA SER A 312 -6.56 -6.70 -2.90
C SER A 312 -7.05 -5.63 -1.92
N THR A 313 -7.67 -4.55 -2.42
CA THR A 313 -8.26 -3.51 -1.58
C THR A 313 -9.40 -4.07 -0.75
N GLY A 314 -10.26 -4.91 -1.33
CA GLY A 314 -11.36 -5.56 -0.61
C GLY A 314 -10.87 -6.56 0.43
N TYR A 315 -9.90 -7.39 0.06
CA TYR A 315 -9.26 -8.34 0.97
C TYR A 315 -8.69 -7.62 2.19
N ASP A 316 -7.92 -6.57 1.96
CA ASP A 316 -7.25 -5.83 3.02
C ASP A 316 -8.22 -5.01 3.87
N ALA A 317 -9.30 -4.50 3.26
CA ALA A 317 -10.35 -3.82 3.99
C ALA A 317 -10.96 -4.72 5.07
N MET A 318 -11.27 -5.99 4.74
CA MET A 318 -11.75 -6.95 5.73
C MET A 318 -10.66 -7.32 6.74
N LEU A 319 -9.44 -7.61 6.29
CA LEU A 319 -8.31 -7.98 7.14
C LEU A 319 -8.02 -6.92 8.21
N ILE A 320 -7.93 -5.66 7.80
CA ILE A 320 -7.61 -4.53 8.69
C ILE A 320 -8.79 -4.20 9.60
N SER A 321 -10.02 -4.28 9.10
CA SER A 321 -11.22 -4.11 9.93
C SER A 321 -11.29 -5.15 11.05
N PHE A 322 -11.02 -6.41 10.71
CA PHE A 322 -10.96 -7.50 11.68
C PHE A 322 -9.86 -7.28 12.71
N ALA A 323 -8.64 -6.97 12.27
CA ALA A 323 -7.52 -6.68 13.16
C ALA A 323 -7.80 -5.51 14.11
N ARG A 324 -8.32 -4.39 13.58
CA ARG A 324 -8.63 -3.18 14.34
C ARG A 324 -9.67 -3.46 15.42
N LYS A 325 -10.78 -4.12 15.08
CA LYS A 325 -11.85 -4.40 16.05
C LYS A 325 -11.49 -5.47 17.08
N ASN A 326 -10.57 -6.37 16.74
CA ASN A 326 -10.02 -7.33 17.68
C ASN A 326 -8.78 -6.81 18.45
N ARG A 327 -8.36 -5.56 18.21
CA ARG A 327 -7.20 -4.93 18.87
C ARG A 327 -5.89 -5.69 18.62
N VAL A 328 -5.73 -6.23 17.43
CA VAL A 328 -4.45 -6.76 16.94
C VAL A 328 -3.64 -5.60 16.39
N TYR A 329 -2.41 -5.44 16.86
CA TYR A 329 -1.55 -4.31 16.51
C TYR A 329 -0.20 -4.80 15.98
N GLY A 330 0.56 -3.90 15.36
CA GLY A 330 1.86 -4.19 14.76
C GLY A 330 1.82 -4.20 13.24
N GLU A 331 2.72 -4.97 12.64
CA GLU A 331 2.78 -5.12 11.19
C GLU A 331 1.77 -6.17 10.70
N ILE A 332 0.85 -5.74 9.83
CA ILE A 332 -0.14 -6.61 9.19
C ILE A 332 0.11 -6.55 7.69
N ARG A 333 0.44 -7.68 7.09
CA ARG A 333 0.66 -7.81 5.64
C ARG A 333 -0.62 -8.29 4.99
N GLY A 334 -1.19 -7.44 4.14
CA GLY A 334 -2.31 -7.76 3.27
C GLY A 334 -1.87 -8.05 1.84
N LEU A 335 -2.82 -8.18 0.91
CA LEU A 335 -2.54 -8.30 -0.52
C LEU A 335 -2.27 -6.95 -1.17
N SER A 336 -2.86 -5.87 -0.68
CA SER A 336 -2.72 -4.50 -1.21
C SER A 336 -1.55 -3.73 -0.59
N GLY A 337 -1.04 -4.15 0.56
CA GLY A 337 0.13 -3.53 1.16
C GLY A 337 0.54 -4.07 2.53
N ILE A 338 1.54 -3.41 3.10
CA ILE A 338 2.04 -3.61 4.46
C ILE A 338 1.45 -2.52 5.34
N TYR A 339 0.72 -2.91 6.36
CA TYR A 339 0.02 -2.02 7.28
C TYR A 339 0.73 -1.98 8.63
N TYR A 340 0.88 -0.79 9.18
CA TYR A 340 1.33 -0.59 10.55
C TYR A 340 0.17 -0.04 11.36
N LEU A 341 -0.38 -0.90 12.21
CA LEU A 341 -1.58 -0.64 12.98
C LEU A 341 -1.20 -0.47 14.45
N ASP A 342 -1.49 0.68 15.04
CA ASP A 342 -1.29 0.93 16.48
C ASP A 342 -2.53 1.56 17.10
N SER A 343 -2.51 1.90 18.40
CA SER A 343 -3.69 2.48 19.07
C SER A 343 -4.05 3.89 18.60
N THR A 344 -3.17 4.56 17.87
CA THR A 344 -3.33 5.95 17.43
C THR A 344 -3.66 6.11 15.96
N GLY A 345 -3.35 5.11 15.14
CA GLY A 345 -3.69 5.16 13.73
C GLY A 345 -3.23 3.96 12.92
N LEU A 346 -3.26 4.17 11.60
CA LEU A 346 -2.93 3.20 10.57
C LEU A 346 -2.08 3.88 9.49
N SER A 347 -1.02 3.21 9.07
CA SER A 347 -0.27 3.59 7.87
C SER A 347 -0.09 2.40 6.93
N LYS A 348 0.00 2.67 5.63
CA LYS A 348 0.11 1.65 4.57
C LYS A 348 1.30 1.93 3.67
N ASN A 349 2.09 0.90 3.39
CA ASN A 349 3.13 0.89 2.36
C ASN A 349 2.76 -0.10 1.25
N ALA A 350 3.15 0.22 0.01
CA ALA A 350 3.11 -0.73 -1.09
C ALA A 350 4.24 -1.79 -0.97
N TYR A 351 4.10 -2.86 -1.74
CA TYR A 351 5.13 -3.88 -1.92
C TYR A 351 6.11 -3.49 -3.02
N LEU A 352 7.31 -4.06 -2.96
CA LEU A 352 8.26 -4.13 -4.05
C LEU A 352 8.14 -5.52 -4.70
N ASN A 353 7.62 -5.57 -5.93
CA ASN A 353 7.49 -6.77 -6.75
C ASN A 353 8.66 -6.91 -7.71
#